data_AF-A0A963B404-F1
#
_entry.id   AF-A0A963B404-F1
#
_cell.length_a   1.000
_cell.length_b   1.000
_cell.length_c   1.000
_cell.angle_alpha   90.00
_cell.angle_beta   90.00
_cell.angle_gamma   90.00
#
_symmetry.space_group_name_H-M   'P 1'
#
loop_
_entity.id
_entity.type
_entity.pdbx_description
1 polymer ?
#
loop_
_entity_poly.entity_id
_entity_poly.type
_entity_poly.pdbx_seq_one_letter_code
_entity_poly.pdbx_strand_id
1 'polypeptide(L)'
;YWGYNSIGFFAPDMRYSASGNVKDFKTMVKRLHSAGIEVILDVVYNHTAEGNHLGPTLCFRGIDNAAYYRLDSNNPRYYRDYTGCGNTLNMRHPRVLQLIMDSLRYWVLEMHVDGFRFDLASALARELHAVDRLGAFFDIIHQDPVLSQVKLIAEPWDLGEGGYQVGNFPIGWTEWNGRYRDSVRAYWKGDGGIIGELAYRLTGSSDLYEHGGRRPYASINFVTCHDGFTLHDLVSYQTKRNDANLEDNRDGESNNINWNCGTEGPTNNLHIRRLREQQKRNFLTTLLLSQGVPMLLAGDEMGRTQLGNNNTYCHDSSLTWIDWSLDREARDLQQFMSLLISLRKQHPAFRRRHFFQGSDIVGVAAKEISWLATSGREMTKREWQQSFARCLGLLLAGNAIEDYDERGRPVEDDTMIMLLNAHHENIDFSLPSEPQHARWQVLIDTSYSTGKRDDNRFFHSNEKYPLQARSVVLLVRLVTPLPYQSKARK
;
A
#
# COMPACT_ATOMS: atom_id res chain seq x y z
N TYR A 1 0.96 -2.12 -23.13
CA TYR A 1 1.14 -3.23 -22.17
C TYR A 1 0.13 -3.14 -21.03
N TRP A 2 0.08 -2.06 -20.24
CA TRP A 2 -0.82 -1.99 -19.08
C TRP A 2 -2.33 -2.04 -19.40
N GLY A 3 -2.77 -1.42 -20.50
CA GLY A 3 -4.16 -1.50 -20.94
C GLY A 3 -5.09 -0.39 -20.41
N TYR A 4 -4.57 0.66 -19.76
CA TYR A 4 -5.32 1.87 -19.38
C TYR A 4 -5.71 2.72 -20.60
N ASN A 5 -6.46 2.13 -21.53
CA ASN A 5 -7.01 2.79 -22.72
C ASN A 5 -8.17 1.96 -23.29
N SER A 6 -9.32 1.98 -22.61
CA SER A 6 -10.45 1.09 -22.88
C SER A 6 -11.43 1.65 -23.92
N ILE A 7 -12.08 0.77 -24.70
CA ILE A 7 -13.17 1.14 -25.63
C ILE A 7 -14.47 0.35 -25.41
N GLY A 8 -14.38 -0.83 -24.79
CA GLY A 8 -15.54 -1.66 -24.44
C GLY A 8 -15.48 -2.05 -22.97
N PHE A 9 -16.57 -1.82 -22.24
CA PHE A 9 -16.59 -2.04 -20.79
C PHE A 9 -17.05 -3.44 -20.36
N PHE A 10 -17.62 -4.24 -21.26
CA PHE A 10 -18.21 -5.55 -20.95
C PHE A 10 -17.37 -6.74 -21.46
N ALA A 11 -16.35 -6.47 -22.27
CA ALA A 11 -15.55 -7.50 -22.90
C ALA A 11 -14.18 -7.59 -22.20
N PRO A 12 -13.74 -8.79 -21.75
CA PRO A 12 -12.35 -8.98 -21.37
C PRO A 12 -11.43 -8.79 -22.58
N ASP A 13 -10.20 -8.34 -22.34
CA ASP A 13 -9.22 -8.15 -23.41
C ASP A 13 -8.85 -9.50 -24.05
N MET A 14 -9.10 -9.62 -25.36
CA MET A 14 -8.89 -10.86 -26.10
C MET A 14 -7.42 -11.27 -26.15
N ARG A 15 -6.47 -10.34 -25.99
CA ARG A 15 -5.03 -10.63 -26.02
C ARG A 15 -4.59 -11.52 -24.86
N TYR A 16 -5.35 -11.53 -23.77
CA TYR A 16 -5.09 -12.39 -22.60
C TYR A 16 -5.85 -13.72 -22.65
N SER A 17 -6.71 -13.93 -23.64
CA SER A 17 -7.46 -15.16 -23.79
C SER A 17 -6.65 -16.22 -24.55
N ALA A 18 -6.63 -17.44 -24.04
CA ALA A 18 -6.01 -18.57 -24.71
C ALA A 18 -6.87 -19.13 -25.84
N SER A 19 -8.21 -19.06 -25.70
CA SER A 19 -9.18 -19.62 -26.64
C SER A 19 -9.97 -18.58 -27.44
N GLY A 20 -9.81 -17.29 -27.12
CA GLY A 20 -10.65 -16.21 -27.64
C GLY A 20 -12.07 -16.18 -27.07
N ASN A 21 -12.35 -16.94 -26.00
CA ASN A 21 -13.67 -17.05 -25.40
C ASN A 21 -13.73 -16.47 -23.99
N VAL A 22 -14.81 -15.75 -23.67
CA VAL A 22 -15.10 -15.21 -22.33
C VAL A 22 -15.06 -16.28 -21.21
N LYS A 23 -15.30 -17.55 -21.56
CA LYS A 23 -15.19 -18.71 -20.64
C LYS A 23 -13.81 -18.85 -20.02
N ASP A 24 -12.73 -18.40 -20.67
CA ASP A 24 -11.39 -18.45 -20.09
C ASP A 24 -11.34 -17.63 -18.80
N PHE A 25 -11.87 -16.40 -18.85
CA PHE A 25 -11.94 -15.51 -17.69
C PHE A 25 -12.82 -16.11 -16.59
N LYS A 26 -14.04 -16.57 -16.93
CA LYS A 26 -14.94 -17.20 -15.93
C LYS A 26 -14.28 -18.42 -15.27
N THR A 27 -13.53 -19.21 -16.04
CA THR A 27 -12.79 -20.37 -15.52
C THR A 27 -11.67 -19.96 -14.60
N MET A 28 -10.90 -18.91 -14.94
CA MET A 28 -9.86 -18.34 -14.07
C MET A 28 -10.44 -17.93 -12.72
N VAL A 29 -11.51 -17.12 -12.71
CA VAL A 29 -12.16 -16.66 -11.47
C VAL A 29 -12.66 -17.84 -10.64
N LYS A 30 -13.36 -18.80 -11.26
CA LYS A 30 -13.83 -20.00 -10.58
C LYS A 30 -12.70 -20.80 -9.91
N ARG A 31 -11.53 -20.90 -10.55
CA ARG A 31 -10.36 -21.59 -10.00
C ARG A 31 -9.75 -20.83 -8.83
N LEU A 32 -9.62 -19.51 -8.93
CA LEU A 32 -9.14 -18.66 -7.84
C LEU A 32 -10.06 -18.74 -6.61
N HIS A 33 -11.38 -18.65 -6.82
CA HIS A 33 -12.38 -18.81 -5.75
C HIS A 33 -12.31 -20.20 -5.10
N SER A 34 -12.11 -21.27 -5.87
CA SER A 34 -11.95 -22.62 -5.30
C SER A 34 -10.72 -22.76 -4.39
N ALA A 35 -9.75 -21.84 -4.51
CA ALA A 35 -8.58 -21.74 -3.65
C ALA A 35 -8.71 -20.67 -2.55
N GLY A 36 -9.88 -20.03 -2.41
CA GLY A 36 -10.11 -18.97 -1.43
C GLY A 36 -9.42 -17.64 -1.76
N ILE A 37 -9.19 -17.36 -3.04
CA ILE A 37 -8.55 -16.11 -3.52
C ILE A 37 -9.60 -15.24 -4.20
N GLU A 38 -9.75 -14.01 -3.72
CA GLU A 38 -10.64 -12.99 -4.31
C GLU A 38 -10.00 -12.34 -5.55
N VAL A 39 -10.83 -11.83 -6.45
CA VAL A 39 -10.45 -11.18 -7.71
C VAL A 39 -10.97 -9.75 -7.72
N ILE A 40 -10.04 -8.80 -7.75
CA ILE A 40 -10.32 -7.37 -7.91
C ILE A 40 -9.81 -6.93 -9.27
N LEU A 41 -10.64 -6.22 -10.04
CA LEU A 41 -10.24 -5.69 -11.34
C LEU A 41 -9.86 -4.21 -11.24
N ASP A 42 -8.75 -3.84 -11.88
CA ASP A 42 -8.46 -2.44 -12.19
C ASP A 42 -9.36 -1.99 -13.35
N VAL A 43 -10.07 -0.89 -13.18
CA VAL A 43 -11.10 -0.43 -14.13
C VAL A 43 -10.93 1.04 -14.50
N VAL A 44 -11.02 1.30 -15.80
CA VAL A 44 -10.96 2.64 -16.39
C VAL A 44 -12.34 3.00 -16.91
N TYR A 45 -13.05 3.83 -16.16
CA TYR A 45 -14.32 4.44 -16.60
C TYR A 45 -14.18 5.95 -16.86
N ASN A 46 -13.03 6.54 -16.55
CA ASN A 46 -12.85 7.99 -16.59
C ASN A 46 -12.60 8.52 -18.03
N HIS A 47 -12.00 7.74 -18.93
CA HIS A 47 -11.73 8.08 -20.33
C HIS A 47 -11.90 6.89 -21.28
N THR A 48 -11.72 7.12 -22.58
CA THR A 48 -11.74 6.08 -23.63
C THR A 48 -10.60 6.20 -24.64
N ALA A 49 -10.37 5.11 -25.38
CA ALA A 49 -9.43 5.04 -26.50
C ALA A 49 -9.77 5.91 -27.72
N GLU A 50 -10.90 6.61 -27.75
CA GLU A 50 -11.20 7.57 -28.82
C GLU A 50 -10.40 8.87 -28.71
N GLY A 51 -9.73 9.11 -27.58
CA GLY A 51 -8.88 10.29 -27.36
C GLY A 51 -9.64 11.62 -27.56
N ASN A 52 -8.91 12.66 -27.95
CA ASN A 52 -9.47 13.98 -28.21
C ASN A 52 -10.08 14.09 -29.63
N HIS A 53 -10.43 15.32 -30.05
CA HIS A 53 -10.98 15.63 -31.37
C HIS A 53 -10.18 15.15 -32.59
N LEU A 54 -8.88 14.85 -32.45
CA LEU A 54 -8.03 14.28 -33.51
C LEU A 54 -7.94 12.74 -33.44
N GLY A 55 -8.42 12.15 -32.35
CA GLY A 55 -8.47 10.70 -32.19
C GLY A 55 -9.49 10.02 -33.09
N PRO A 56 -9.58 8.68 -33.04
CA PRO A 56 -10.43 7.91 -33.94
C PRO A 56 -11.91 8.04 -33.59
N THR A 57 -12.77 7.57 -34.50
CA THR A 57 -14.21 7.36 -34.25
C THR A 57 -14.48 5.86 -34.36
N LEU A 58 -14.53 5.18 -33.23
CA LEU A 58 -14.65 3.73 -33.08
C LEU A 58 -16.01 3.32 -32.49
N CYS A 59 -16.54 4.08 -31.54
CA CYS A 59 -17.73 3.71 -30.76
C CYS A 59 -18.54 4.94 -30.33
N PHE A 60 -18.29 5.44 -29.11
CA PHE A 60 -19.12 6.43 -28.42
C PHE A 60 -19.26 7.74 -29.20
N ARG A 61 -18.16 8.24 -29.78
CA ARG A 61 -18.13 9.46 -30.60
C ARG A 61 -19.06 9.37 -31.80
N GLY A 62 -19.11 8.20 -32.44
CA GLY A 62 -19.95 7.97 -33.62
C GLY A 62 -21.43 7.75 -33.28
N ILE A 63 -21.71 7.24 -32.07
CA ILE A 63 -23.07 6.97 -31.60
C ILE A 63 -23.73 8.26 -31.07
N ASP A 64 -23.12 8.90 -30.07
CA ASP A 64 -23.62 10.14 -29.49
C ASP A 64 -22.50 10.87 -28.72
N ASN A 65 -21.68 11.63 -29.46
CA ASN A 65 -20.54 12.33 -28.89
C ASN A 65 -20.89 13.25 -27.71
N ALA A 66 -21.98 14.01 -27.82
CA ALA A 66 -22.36 15.01 -26.82
C ALA A 66 -22.94 14.39 -25.55
N ALA A 67 -23.53 13.19 -25.65
CA ALA A 67 -23.95 12.44 -24.48
C ALA A 67 -22.76 11.80 -23.75
N TYR A 68 -21.87 11.11 -24.47
CA TYR A 68 -20.82 10.30 -23.86
C TYR A 68 -19.64 11.09 -23.30
N TYR A 69 -19.28 12.22 -23.90
CA TYR A 69 -18.08 12.97 -23.53
C TYR A 69 -18.37 14.33 -22.92
N ARG A 70 -17.48 14.75 -22.00
CA ARG A 70 -17.45 16.13 -21.54
C ARG A 70 -16.88 17.02 -22.63
N LEU A 71 -17.74 17.82 -23.24
CA LEU A 71 -17.33 18.81 -24.23
C LEU A 71 -16.99 20.14 -23.56
N ASP A 72 -16.12 20.92 -24.20
CA ASP A 72 -15.87 22.29 -23.78
C ASP A 72 -17.14 23.14 -23.98
N SER A 73 -17.51 23.89 -22.95
CA SER A 73 -18.75 24.69 -22.93
C SER A 73 -18.71 25.88 -23.88
N ASN A 74 -17.51 26.41 -24.17
CA ASN A 74 -17.32 27.55 -25.06
C ASN A 74 -17.15 27.09 -26.51
N ASN A 75 -16.61 25.89 -26.72
CA ASN A 75 -16.47 25.30 -28.04
C ASN A 75 -16.67 23.77 -28.01
N PRO A 76 -17.92 23.30 -28.27
CA PRO A 76 -18.27 21.87 -28.21
C PRO A 76 -17.52 20.97 -29.21
N ARG A 77 -16.72 21.54 -30.13
CA ARG A 77 -15.78 20.77 -30.96
C ARG A 77 -14.69 20.10 -30.11
N TYR A 78 -14.31 20.70 -28.99
CA TYR A 78 -13.24 20.24 -28.12
C TYR A 78 -13.77 19.53 -26.87
N TYR A 79 -12.90 18.74 -26.25
CA TYR A 79 -13.20 17.89 -25.12
C TYR A 79 -12.55 18.49 -23.87
N ARG A 80 -13.22 18.36 -22.72
CA ARG A 80 -12.59 18.61 -21.43
C ARG A 80 -11.85 17.35 -21.01
N ASP A 81 -10.58 17.53 -20.67
CA ASP A 81 -9.68 16.45 -20.31
C ASP A 81 -9.19 16.63 -18.88
N TYR A 82 -9.75 15.85 -17.96
CA TYR A 82 -9.32 15.76 -16.57
C TYR A 82 -8.41 14.56 -16.32
N THR A 83 -8.21 13.70 -17.32
CA THR A 83 -7.49 12.42 -17.18
C THR A 83 -6.10 12.47 -17.82
N GLY A 84 -5.86 13.43 -18.71
CA GLY A 84 -4.64 13.53 -19.52
C GLY A 84 -4.64 12.60 -20.74
N CYS A 85 -5.76 11.96 -21.04
CA CYS A 85 -5.89 10.98 -22.11
C CYS A 85 -6.67 11.52 -23.33
N GLY A 86 -6.95 12.82 -23.36
CA GLY A 86 -7.60 13.54 -24.44
C GLY A 86 -9.12 13.67 -24.32
N ASN A 87 -9.79 12.89 -23.47
CA ASN A 87 -11.21 13.01 -23.20
C ASN A 87 -11.55 12.63 -21.75
N THR A 88 -12.76 12.99 -21.32
CA THR A 88 -13.34 12.50 -20.06
C THR A 88 -14.79 12.09 -20.30
N LEU A 89 -15.19 10.93 -19.78
CA LEU A 89 -16.58 10.47 -19.84
C LEU A 89 -17.53 11.41 -19.09
N ASN A 90 -18.74 11.57 -19.63
CA ASN A 90 -19.74 12.46 -19.07
C ASN A 90 -20.58 11.80 -17.97
N MET A 91 -20.05 11.77 -16.74
CA MET A 91 -20.75 11.24 -15.56
C MET A 91 -22.02 12.01 -15.15
N ARG A 92 -22.36 13.10 -15.85
CA ARG A 92 -23.62 13.84 -15.63
C ARG A 92 -24.76 13.27 -16.47
N HIS A 93 -24.45 12.50 -17.49
CA HIS A 93 -25.45 12.00 -18.41
C HIS A 93 -26.03 10.66 -17.89
N PRO A 94 -27.35 10.54 -17.70
CA PRO A 94 -27.96 9.35 -17.10
C PRO A 94 -27.64 8.04 -17.82
N ARG A 95 -27.51 8.06 -19.15
CA ARG A 95 -27.15 6.85 -19.93
C ARG A 95 -25.68 6.45 -19.81
N VAL A 96 -24.80 7.41 -19.54
CA VAL A 96 -23.38 7.11 -19.29
C VAL A 96 -23.23 6.50 -17.90
N LEU A 97 -23.90 7.07 -16.90
CA LEU A 97 -23.99 6.47 -15.56
C LEU A 97 -24.56 5.06 -15.64
N GLN A 98 -25.70 4.88 -16.32
CA GLN A 98 -26.30 3.56 -16.52
C GLN A 98 -25.31 2.56 -17.15
N LEU A 99 -24.61 2.95 -18.22
CA LEU A 99 -23.63 2.10 -18.89
C LEU A 99 -22.56 1.59 -17.90
N ILE A 100 -22.04 2.47 -17.05
CA ILE A 100 -21.01 2.13 -16.07
C ILE A 100 -21.57 1.22 -14.99
N MET A 101 -22.76 1.52 -14.46
CA MET A 101 -23.40 0.68 -13.45
C MET A 101 -23.74 -0.70 -13.99
N ASP A 102 -24.25 -0.79 -15.21
CA ASP A 102 -24.55 -2.07 -15.87
C ASP A 102 -23.27 -2.87 -16.13
N SER A 103 -22.17 -2.20 -16.49
CA SER A 103 -20.86 -2.83 -16.62
C SER A 103 -20.36 -3.39 -15.28
N LEU A 104 -20.37 -2.58 -14.22
CA LEU A 104 -19.98 -3.02 -12.88
C LEU A 104 -20.82 -4.21 -12.41
N ARG A 105 -22.15 -4.15 -12.57
CA ARG A 105 -23.05 -5.27 -12.22
C ARG A 105 -22.78 -6.50 -13.05
N TYR A 106 -22.51 -6.35 -14.34
CA TYR A 106 -22.14 -7.47 -15.21
C TYR A 106 -20.87 -8.16 -14.71
N TRP A 107 -19.81 -7.40 -14.38
CA TRP A 107 -18.58 -7.98 -13.86
C TRP A 107 -18.78 -8.71 -12.52
N VAL A 108 -19.65 -8.20 -11.64
CA VAL A 108 -19.98 -8.86 -10.38
C VAL A 108 -20.85 -10.11 -10.61
N LEU A 109 -22.00 -9.96 -11.25
CA LEU A 109 -23.01 -11.03 -11.34
C LEU A 109 -22.65 -12.11 -12.36
N GLU A 110 -22.11 -11.73 -13.52
CA GLU A 110 -21.85 -12.66 -14.61
C GLU A 110 -20.42 -13.19 -14.60
N MET A 111 -19.47 -12.34 -14.20
CA MET A 111 -18.04 -12.65 -14.22
C MET A 111 -17.47 -12.96 -12.83
N HIS A 112 -18.29 -12.82 -11.78
CA HIS A 112 -17.97 -13.16 -10.38
C HIS A 112 -16.76 -12.39 -9.82
N VAL A 113 -16.60 -11.13 -10.21
CA VAL A 113 -15.58 -10.23 -9.66
C VAL A 113 -15.97 -9.79 -8.25
N ASP A 114 -15.02 -9.76 -7.32
CA ASP A 114 -15.24 -9.48 -5.88
C ASP A 114 -15.08 -7.99 -5.52
N GLY A 115 -14.58 -7.18 -6.46
CA GLY A 115 -14.39 -5.75 -6.29
C GLY A 115 -13.64 -5.08 -7.42
N PHE A 116 -13.46 -3.78 -7.29
CA PHE A 116 -12.85 -2.95 -8.32
C PHE A 116 -11.85 -1.96 -7.71
N ARG A 117 -10.73 -1.73 -8.41
CA ARG A 117 -9.88 -0.55 -8.23
C ARG A 117 -10.15 0.40 -9.37
N PHE A 118 -10.66 1.60 -9.05
CA PHE A 118 -11.00 2.62 -10.01
C PHE A 118 -9.80 3.52 -10.26
N ASP A 119 -9.33 3.50 -11.50
CA ASP A 119 -8.33 4.42 -12.04
C ASP A 119 -8.86 5.85 -12.06
N LEU A 120 -8.00 6.81 -11.68
CA LEU A 120 -8.29 8.25 -11.59
C LEU A 120 -9.72 8.52 -11.06
N ALA A 121 -10.06 7.91 -9.92
CA ALA A 121 -11.44 7.85 -9.45
C ALA A 121 -12.05 9.24 -9.19
N SER A 122 -11.23 10.25 -8.88
CA SER A 122 -11.68 11.65 -8.74
C SER A 122 -12.38 12.17 -10.00
N ALA A 123 -11.96 11.74 -11.20
CA ALA A 123 -12.57 12.18 -12.45
C ALA A 123 -14.03 11.69 -12.59
N LEU A 124 -14.37 10.56 -11.95
CA LEU A 124 -15.73 10.01 -11.92
C LEU A 124 -16.68 10.86 -11.05
N ALA A 125 -16.12 11.55 -10.06
CA ALA A 125 -16.84 12.35 -9.07
C ALA A 125 -16.95 13.85 -9.44
N ARG A 126 -16.50 14.23 -10.63
CA ARG A 126 -16.67 15.61 -11.11
C ARG A 126 -18.12 15.78 -11.57
N GLU A 127 -18.83 16.80 -11.10
CA GLU A 127 -20.13 17.20 -11.69
C GLU A 127 -20.02 18.50 -12.50
N LEU A 128 -19.35 19.52 -11.94
CA LEU A 128 -19.06 20.77 -12.64
C LEU A 128 -17.55 20.87 -12.94
N HIS A 129 -16.85 21.72 -12.18
CA HIS A 129 -15.40 21.85 -12.16
C HIS A 129 -14.79 21.36 -10.84
N ALA A 130 -15.61 21.14 -9.81
CA ALA A 130 -15.20 20.61 -8.52
C ALA A 130 -15.49 19.11 -8.43
N VAL A 131 -14.70 18.40 -7.61
CA VAL A 131 -15.02 17.05 -7.17
C VAL A 131 -16.02 17.17 -6.02
N ASP A 132 -17.23 16.63 -6.21
CA ASP A 132 -18.25 16.62 -5.18
C ASP A 132 -18.36 15.21 -4.59
N ARG A 133 -18.24 15.10 -3.26
CA ARG A 133 -18.37 13.82 -2.55
C ARG A 133 -19.79 13.24 -2.66
N LEU A 134 -20.77 14.06 -3.07
CA LEU A 134 -22.18 13.71 -3.26
C LEU A 134 -22.56 13.62 -4.75
N GLY A 135 -21.59 13.36 -5.63
CA GLY A 135 -21.89 13.18 -7.05
C GLY A 135 -22.83 11.99 -7.28
N ALA A 136 -23.73 12.11 -8.26
CA ALA A 136 -24.73 11.09 -8.59
C ALA A 136 -24.14 9.68 -8.78
N PHE A 137 -22.88 9.58 -9.23
CA PHE A 137 -22.14 8.32 -9.33
C PHE A 137 -22.01 7.59 -7.99
N PHE A 138 -21.63 8.29 -6.91
CA PHE A 138 -21.44 7.66 -5.59
C PHE A 138 -22.77 7.26 -4.96
N ASP A 139 -23.79 8.12 -5.06
CA ASP A 139 -25.12 7.82 -4.54
C ASP A 139 -25.69 6.55 -5.18
N ILE A 140 -25.56 6.42 -6.51
CA ILE A 140 -26.06 5.26 -7.24
C ILE A 140 -25.32 3.98 -6.82
N ILE A 141 -23.98 4.01 -6.69
CA ILE A 141 -23.21 2.85 -6.23
C ILE A 141 -23.58 2.48 -4.80
N HIS A 142 -23.72 3.47 -3.91
CA HIS A 142 -23.97 3.22 -2.50
C HIS A 142 -25.35 2.59 -2.25
N GLN A 143 -26.38 3.02 -2.97
CA GLN A 143 -27.71 2.43 -2.86
C GLN A 143 -27.87 1.11 -3.64
N ASP A 144 -26.95 0.78 -4.54
CA ASP A 144 -27.11 -0.39 -5.41
C ASP A 144 -27.02 -1.70 -4.62
N PRO A 145 -28.00 -2.62 -4.74
CA PRO A 145 -28.05 -3.83 -3.94
C PRO A 145 -26.93 -4.84 -4.26
N VAL A 146 -26.28 -4.73 -5.44
CA VAL A 146 -25.17 -5.58 -5.85
C VAL A 146 -23.85 -4.89 -5.56
N LEU A 147 -23.68 -3.65 -6.02
CA LEU A 147 -22.39 -2.93 -5.94
C LEU A 147 -22.03 -2.50 -4.51
N SER A 148 -23.02 -2.29 -3.64
CA SER A 148 -22.77 -2.00 -2.21
C SER A 148 -22.14 -3.17 -1.44
N GLN A 149 -22.14 -4.37 -2.01
CA GLN A 149 -21.65 -5.59 -1.35
C GLN A 149 -20.22 -5.98 -1.76
N VAL A 150 -19.62 -5.27 -2.72
CA VAL A 150 -18.28 -5.57 -3.24
C VAL A 150 -17.23 -4.58 -2.75
N LYS A 151 -15.94 -4.92 -2.90
CA LYS A 151 -14.85 -4.03 -2.51
C LYS A 151 -14.66 -2.92 -3.52
N LEU A 152 -14.63 -1.67 -3.06
CA LEU A 152 -14.44 -0.49 -3.89
C LEU A 152 -13.15 0.22 -3.46
N ILE A 153 -12.15 0.23 -4.34
CA ILE A 153 -10.84 0.85 -4.13
C ILE A 153 -10.72 2.02 -5.09
N ALA A 154 -10.35 3.20 -4.60
CA ALA A 154 -10.13 4.38 -5.43
C ALA A 154 -8.64 4.70 -5.58
N GLU A 155 -8.24 5.15 -6.76
CA GLU A 155 -7.14 6.10 -6.91
C GLU A 155 -7.68 7.52 -6.65
N PRO A 156 -7.41 8.12 -5.48
CA PRO A 156 -8.12 9.30 -5.03
C PRO A 156 -7.50 10.60 -5.58
N TRP A 157 -7.11 10.62 -6.85
CA TRP A 157 -6.64 11.81 -7.54
C TRP A 157 -6.95 11.78 -9.05
N ASP A 158 -6.94 12.96 -9.67
CA ASP A 158 -6.89 13.14 -11.12
C ASP A 158 -6.00 14.35 -11.48
N LEU A 159 -5.84 14.63 -12.78
CA LEU A 159 -4.97 15.73 -13.26
C LEU A 159 -5.67 17.10 -13.25
N GLY A 160 -6.97 17.15 -12.98
CA GLY A 160 -7.72 18.39 -12.95
C GLY A 160 -7.47 19.21 -11.69
N GLU A 161 -7.78 20.50 -11.75
CA GLU A 161 -7.75 21.37 -10.57
C GLU A 161 -8.64 20.80 -9.45
N GLY A 162 -8.11 20.79 -8.23
CA GLY A 162 -8.78 20.18 -7.07
C GLY A 162 -8.90 18.65 -7.14
N GLY A 163 -8.15 17.98 -8.02
CA GLY A 163 -8.23 16.54 -8.25
C GLY A 163 -7.78 15.67 -7.09
N TYR A 164 -6.89 16.16 -6.22
CA TYR A 164 -6.35 15.40 -5.08
C TYR A 164 -7.38 15.27 -3.94
N GLN A 165 -7.90 14.06 -3.76
CA GLN A 165 -9.06 13.74 -2.92
C GLN A 165 -8.76 12.63 -1.90
N VAL A 166 -7.48 12.44 -1.53
CA VAL A 166 -7.09 11.51 -0.47
C VAL A 166 -7.83 11.87 0.82
N GLY A 167 -8.48 10.90 1.45
CA GLY A 167 -9.29 11.08 2.66
C GLY A 167 -10.72 11.54 2.37
N ASN A 168 -11.07 11.81 1.11
CA ASN A 168 -12.33 12.45 0.76
C ASN A 168 -13.39 11.51 0.17
N PHE A 169 -13.08 10.23 -0.11
CA PHE A 169 -14.08 9.29 -0.60
C PHE A 169 -15.09 8.87 0.50
N PRO A 170 -16.33 8.52 0.12
CA PRO A 170 -17.36 8.15 1.08
C PRO A 170 -17.07 6.82 1.81
N ILE A 171 -17.81 6.57 2.89
CA ILE A 171 -17.75 5.30 3.62
C ILE A 171 -18.09 4.13 2.68
N GLY A 172 -17.40 3.01 2.85
CA GLY A 172 -17.48 1.84 1.95
C GLY A 172 -16.36 1.80 0.91
N TRP A 173 -15.71 2.94 0.65
CA TRP A 173 -14.54 3.01 -0.22
C TRP A 173 -13.24 2.91 0.57
N THR A 174 -12.28 2.18 0.00
CA THR A 174 -10.86 2.23 0.37
C THR A 174 -10.09 3.03 -0.67
N GLU A 175 -8.93 3.54 -0.30
CA GLU A 175 -8.15 4.45 -1.12
C GLU A 175 -6.69 4.03 -1.16
N TRP A 176 -6.07 4.12 -2.34
CA TRP A 176 -4.61 4.10 -2.46
C TRP A 176 -4.00 5.26 -1.67
N ASN A 177 -3.22 4.93 -0.65
CA ASN A 177 -2.64 5.92 0.25
C ASN A 177 -1.28 6.42 -0.28
N GLY A 178 -1.33 7.42 -1.17
CA GLY A 178 -0.12 8.09 -1.68
C GLY A 178 0.75 8.72 -0.59
N ARG A 179 0.14 9.25 0.49
CA ARG A 179 0.89 9.79 1.63
C ARG A 179 1.65 8.70 2.38
N TYR A 180 1.11 7.48 2.49
CA TYR A 180 1.83 6.33 3.04
C TYR A 180 3.07 6.02 2.19
N ARG A 181 2.87 5.85 0.88
CA ARG A 181 3.95 5.55 -0.08
C ARG A 181 5.11 6.54 0.08
N ASP A 182 4.81 7.84 0.00
CA ASP A 182 5.83 8.89 -0.01
C ASP A 182 6.55 9.01 1.35
N SER A 183 5.81 8.92 2.46
CA SER A 183 6.39 9.02 3.80
C SER A 183 7.31 7.84 4.12
N VAL A 184 6.91 6.63 3.77
CA VAL A 184 7.71 5.43 4.00
C VAL A 184 8.95 5.43 3.11
N ARG A 185 8.83 5.86 1.85
CA ARG A 185 9.97 6.08 0.93
C ARG A 185 10.96 7.09 1.49
N ALA A 186 10.47 8.26 1.93
CA ALA A 186 11.32 9.30 2.51
C ALA A 186 12.04 8.81 3.78
N TYR A 187 11.35 8.03 4.62
CA TYR A 187 11.92 7.49 5.86
C TYR A 187 13.11 6.59 5.59
N TRP A 188 12.94 5.61 4.71
CA TRP A 188 14.00 4.64 4.44
C TRP A 188 15.13 5.19 3.58
N LYS A 189 14.84 6.18 2.73
CA LYS A 189 15.87 7.02 2.08
C LYS A 189 16.77 7.71 3.13
N GLY A 190 16.21 8.07 4.28
CA GLY A 190 16.94 8.67 5.41
C GLY A 190 16.67 10.16 5.58
N ASP A 191 15.55 10.65 5.03
CA ASP A 191 15.13 12.05 5.19
C ASP A 191 14.79 12.34 6.67
N GLY A 192 15.07 13.56 7.11
CA GLY A 192 14.84 13.99 8.48
C GLY A 192 13.45 14.60 8.68
N GLY A 193 12.93 14.59 9.91
CA GLY A 193 11.73 15.34 10.30
C GLY A 193 10.41 14.67 9.94
N ILE A 194 10.43 13.38 9.59
CA ILE A 194 9.29 12.64 9.08
C ILE A 194 8.76 11.57 10.04
N ILE A 195 9.35 11.42 11.22
CA ILE A 195 8.93 10.40 12.20
C ILE A 195 7.47 10.57 12.66
N GLY A 196 6.98 11.82 12.79
CA GLY A 196 5.58 12.09 13.14
C GLY A 196 4.62 11.70 12.01
N GLU A 197 5.00 12.00 10.77
CA GLU A 197 4.23 11.59 9.59
C GLU A 197 4.22 10.06 9.44
N LEU A 198 5.39 9.42 9.61
CA LEU A 198 5.53 7.96 9.62
C LEU A 198 4.66 7.33 10.72
N ALA A 199 4.59 7.93 11.90
CA ALA A 199 3.78 7.41 13.00
C ALA A 199 2.30 7.28 12.61
N TYR A 200 1.73 8.30 11.99
CA TYR A 200 0.37 8.21 11.44
C TYR A 200 0.25 7.11 10.37
N ARG A 201 1.27 6.95 9.52
CA ARG A 201 1.24 5.92 8.46
C ARG A 201 1.27 4.50 9.02
N LEU A 202 2.09 4.25 10.05
CA LEU A 202 2.17 2.97 10.73
C LEU A 202 0.85 2.61 11.45
N THR A 203 0.09 3.62 11.91
CA THR A 203 -1.15 3.45 12.67
C THR A 203 -2.43 3.58 11.85
N GLY A 204 -2.32 3.46 10.51
CA GLY A 204 -3.48 3.34 9.62
C GLY A 204 -4.00 4.68 9.09
N SER A 205 -3.22 5.75 9.23
CA SER A 205 -3.53 7.10 8.74
C SER A 205 -4.82 7.67 9.29
N SER A 206 -4.97 7.65 10.62
CA SER A 206 -6.16 8.22 11.29
C SER A 206 -6.41 9.69 10.94
N ASP A 207 -5.35 10.46 10.72
CA ASP A 207 -5.41 11.86 10.26
C ASP A 207 -6.14 12.04 8.91
N LEU A 208 -6.18 10.99 8.09
CA LEU A 208 -6.87 11.00 6.79
C LEU A 208 -8.29 10.43 6.88
N TYR A 209 -8.49 9.37 7.65
CA TYR A 209 -9.67 8.51 7.52
C TYR A 209 -10.61 8.54 8.72
N GLU A 210 -10.12 8.84 9.93
CA GLU A 210 -10.89 8.73 11.17
C GLU A 210 -12.02 9.76 11.24
N HIS A 211 -11.73 11.03 10.91
CA HIS A 211 -12.72 12.10 10.94
C HIS A 211 -13.91 11.89 9.99
N GLY A 212 -13.71 11.10 8.91
CA GLY A 212 -14.75 10.74 7.96
C GLY A 212 -15.61 9.54 8.38
N GLY A 213 -15.46 9.03 9.61
CA GLY A 213 -16.16 7.84 10.10
C GLY A 213 -15.63 6.53 9.51
N ARG A 214 -14.52 6.58 8.77
CA ARG A 214 -13.87 5.39 8.21
C ARG A 214 -12.90 4.80 9.22
N ARG A 215 -12.46 3.58 8.94
CA ARG A 215 -11.61 2.76 9.81
C ARG A 215 -10.25 2.52 9.15
N PRO A 216 -9.26 1.89 9.82
CA PRO A 216 -7.96 1.60 9.23
C PRO A 216 -8.03 0.90 7.86
N TYR A 217 -9.03 0.05 7.63
CA TYR A 217 -9.21 -0.66 6.35
C TYR A 217 -9.36 0.28 5.14
N ALA A 218 -9.77 1.54 5.35
CA ALA A 218 -9.92 2.52 4.27
C ALA A 218 -8.57 2.88 3.62
N SER A 219 -7.47 2.59 4.30
CA SER A 219 -6.13 2.83 3.79
C SER A 219 -5.57 1.59 3.07
N ILE A 220 -5.41 1.68 1.75
CA ILE A 220 -4.57 0.75 0.98
C ILE A 220 -3.14 1.28 1.03
N ASN A 221 -2.32 0.69 1.88
CA ASN A 221 -0.92 1.02 2.02
C ASN A 221 -0.11 0.33 0.94
N PHE A 222 0.81 1.05 0.30
CA PHE A 222 1.73 0.48 -0.68
C PHE A 222 3.03 1.28 -0.71
N VAL A 223 4.12 0.62 -1.06
CA VAL A 223 5.42 1.26 -1.31
C VAL A 223 5.67 1.41 -2.80
N THR A 224 5.19 0.47 -3.60
CA THR A 224 5.39 0.33 -5.04
C THR A 224 4.09 -0.14 -5.67
N CYS A 225 3.89 0.23 -6.94
CA CYS A 225 2.74 -0.15 -7.76
C CYS A 225 3.21 -0.23 -9.22
N HIS A 226 2.28 -0.42 -10.17
CA HIS A 226 2.66 -0.42 -11.58
C HIS A 226 3.21 0.94 -12.04
N ASP A 227 2.70 2.04 -11.48
CA ASP A 227 3.27 3.37 -11.66
C ASP A 227 4.55 3.56 -10.85
N GLY A 228 5.60 4.06 -11.50
CA GLY A 228 6.89 4.32 -10.87
C GLY A 228 7.80 3.10 -10.84
N PHE A 229 8.75 3.11 -9.90
CA PHE A 229 9.71 2.02 -9.75
C PHE A 229 9.11 0.78 -9.07
N THR A 230 9.61 -0.39 -9.48
CA THR A 230 9.61 -1.63 -8.67
C THR A 230 10.39 -1.43 -7.37
N LEU A 231 10.20 -2.32 -6.39
CA LEU A 231 10.93 -2.23 -5.11
C LEU A 231 12.44 -2.38 -5.30
N HIS A 232 12.88 -3.21 -6.24
CA HIS A 232 14.30 -3.34 -6.57
C HIS A 232 14.87 -2.05 -7.16
N ASP A 233 14.15 -1.43 -8.09
CA ASP A 233 14.62 -0.23 -8.77
C ASP A 233 14.57 1.01 -7.87
N LEU A 234 13.60 1.07 -6.95
CA LEU A 234 13.48 2.11 -5.93
C LEU A 234 14.76 2.26 -5.09
N VAL A 235 15.47 1.15 -4.84
CA VAL A 235 16.73 1.11 -4.08
C VAL A 235 17.98 1.04 -4.97
N SER A 236 17.81 1.06 -6.29
CA SER A 236 18.90 0.83 -7.26
C SER A 236 19.14 1.98 -8.23
N TYR A 237 18.20 2.89 -8.39
CA TYR A 237 18.30 4.02 -9.31
C TYR A 237 18.06 5.34 -8.58
N GLN A 238 18.69 6.41 -9.07
CA GLN A 238 18.51 7.78 -8.62
C GLN A 238 17.67 8.56 -9.63
N THR A 239 17.79 8.24 -10.93
CA THR A 239 17.07 8.87 -12.03
C THR A 239 16.30 7.85 -12.85
N LYS A 240 15.10 8.20 -13.31
CA LYS A 240 14.33 7.38 -14.25
C LYS A 240 15.08 7.21 -15.58
N ARG A 241 14.91 6.04 -16.20
CA ARG A 241 15.51 5.62 -17.48
C ARG A 241 14.42 5.09 -18.40
N ASN A 242 13.61 6.01 -18.91
CA ASN A 242 12.47 5.75 -19.76
C ASN A 242 12.81 5.93 -21.24
N ASP A 243 14.09 5.97 -21.61
CA ASP A 243 14.54 6.15 -23.01
C ASP A 243 13.91 5.10 -23.96
N ALA A 244 13.66 3.89 -23.44
CA ALA A 244 13.00 2.83 -24.18
C ALA A 244 11.54 3.15 -24.57
N ASN A 245 10.91 4.15 -23.95
CA ASN A 245 9.56 4.61 -24.27
C ASN A 245 9.53 5.52 -25.51
N LEU A 246 10.69 5.99 -25.98
CA LEU A 246 10.85 6.85 -27.17
C LEU A 246 10.22 8.26 -27.02
N GLU A 247 10.16 8.78 -25.79
CA GLU A 247 9.64 10.13 -25.47
C GLU A 247 10.73 11.08 -24.94
N ASP A 248 12.00 10.79 -25.24
CA ASP A 248 13.19 11.51 -24.75
C ASP A 248 13.26 11.57 -23.21
N ASN A 249 12.86 10.48 -22.54
CA ASN A 249 12.81 10.35 -21.08
C ASN A 249 11.92 11.41 -20.38
N ARG A 250 11.00 12.06 -21.12
CA ARG A 250 10.12 13.09 -20.57
C ARG A 250 8.98 12.51 -19.75
N ASP A 251 8.50 11.34 -20.13
CA ASP A 251 7.38 10.64 -19.50
C ASP A 251 7.76 10.02 -18.14
N GLY A 252 6.76 9.75 -17.29
CA GLY A 252 6.94 9.20 -15.93
C GLY A 252 7.29 10.23 -14.85
N GLU A 253 7.06 9.88 -13.59
CA GLU A 253 7.30 10.75 -12.43
C GLU A 253 8.79 11.07 -12.26
N SER A 254 9.13 12.33 -11.99
CA SER A 254 10.51 12.75 -11.73
C SER A 254 10.86 12.67 -10.24
N ASN A 255 9.89 12.89 -9.34
CA ASN A 255 10.08 12.80 -7.89
C ASN A 255 9.66 11.43 -7.34
N ASN A 256 10.59 10.47 -7.37
CA ASN A 256 10.30 9.08 -6.98
C ASN A 256 10.60 8.76 -5.50
N ILE A 257 11.27 9.68 -4.79
CA ILE A 257 11.72 9.51 -3.38
C ILE A 257 12.55 8.21 -3.23
N ASN A 258 13.46 8.01 -4.17
CA ASN A 258 14.29 6.83 -4.37
C ASN A 258 15.74 7.08 -3.94
N TRP A 259 16.50 6.01 -3.75
CA TRP A 259 17.94 6.09 -3.47
C TRP A 259 18.67 4.87 -3.99
N ASN A 260 19.65 5.08 -4.87
CA ASN A 260 20.42 4.01 -5.51
C ASN A 260 21.41 3.25 -4.58
N CYS A 261 21.45 3.62 -3.30
CA CYS A 261 22.36 3.06 -2.28
C CYS A 261 23.86 3.28 -2.57
N GLY A 262 24.20 4.23 -3.45
CA GLY A 262 25.57 4.66 -3.75
C GLY A 262 26.09 4.31 -5.15
N THR A 263 25.36 3.55 -5.95
CA THR A 263 25.73 3.25 -7.35
C THR A 263 24.48 3.20 -8.21
N GLU A 264 24.49 3.78 -9.41
CA GLU A 264 23.34 3.74 -10.30
C GLU A 264 23.21 2.39 -11.00
N GLY A 265 22.06 1.73 -10.87
CA GLY A 265 21.76 0.45 -11.53
C GLY A 265 22.51 -0.75 -10.94
N PRO A 266 22.72 -1.82 -11.74
CA PRO A 266 23.40 -3.05 -11.32
C PRO A 266 24.84 -2.80 -10.83
N THR A 267 25.28 -3.53 -9.80
CA THR A 267 26.62 -3.40 -9.23
C THR A 267 27.16 -4.72 -8.68
N ASN A 268 28.48 -4.89 -8.75
CA ASN A 268 29.19 -6.01 -8.13
C ASN A 268 29.69 -5.69 -6.70
N ASN A 269 29.48 -4.46 -6.22
CA ASN A 269 29.87 -4.09 -4.85
C ASN A 269 28.95 -4.80 -3.84
N LEU A 270 29.52 -5.77 -3.13
CA LEU A 270 28.79 -6.58 -2.15
C LEU A 270 28.21 -5.76 -0.99
N HIS A 271 28.83 -4.66 -0.60
CA HIS A 271 28.31 -3.78 0.46
C HIS A 271 27.01 -3.10 0.01
N ILE A 272 26.99 -2.58 -1.22
CA ILE A 272 25.80 -1.92 -1.80
C ILE A 272 24.68 -2.94 -2.03
N ARG A 273 25.00 -4.13 -2.56
CA ARG A 273 24.01 -5.20 -2.74
C ARG A 273 23.36 -5.59 -1.41
N ARG A 274 24.14 -5.83 -0.36
CA ARG A 274 23.61 -6.15 0.98
C ARG A 274 22.74 -5.03 1.54
N LEU A 275 23.16 -3.78 1.37
CA LEU A 275 22.36 -2.62 1.78
C LEU A 275 21.02 -2.56 1.03
N ARG A 276 21.01 -2.77 -0.29
CA ARG A 276 19.77 -2.81 -1.08
C ARG A 276 18.84 -3.94 -0.63
N GLU A 277 19.40 -5.13 -0.40
CA GLU A 277 18.66 -6.25 0.16
C GLU A 277 18.01 -5.91 1.51
N GLN A 278 18.76 -5.27 2.41
CA GLN A 278 18.25 -4.80 3.69
C GLN A 278 17.16 -3.73 3.52
N GLN A 279 17.33 -2.77 2.61
CA GLN A 279 16.31 -1.76 2.30
C GLN A 279 15.00 -2.38 1.79
N LYS A 280 15.07 -3.36 0.87
CA LYS A 280 13.88 -4.10 0.42
C LYS A 280 13.14 -4.73 1.60
N ARG A 281 13.87 -5.34 2.53
CA ARG A 281 13.30 -5.93 3.76
C ARG A 281 12.70 -4.90 4.69
N ASN A 282 13.32 -3.72 4.84
CA ASN A 282 12.78 -2.62 5.63
C ASN A 282 11.43 -2.15 5.08
N PHE A 283 11.34 -1.93 3.77
CA PHE A 283 10.11 -1.53 3.10
C PHE A 283 9.01 -2.58 3.27
N LEU A 284 9.31 -3.86 3.01
CA LEU A 284 8.35 -4.95 3.16
C LEU A 284 7.89 -5.12 4.62
N THR A 285 8.81 -5.01 5.58
CA THR A 285 8.48 -5.10 7.01
C THR A 285 7.59 -3.96 7.45
N THR A 286 7.94 -2.73 7.06
CA THR A 286 7.12 -1.54 7.37
C THR A 286 5.72 -1.69 6.77
N LEU A 287 5.61 -2.12 5.52
CA LEU A 287 4.34 -2.35 4.82
C LEU A 287 3.48 -3.42 5.50
N LEU A 288 4.02 -4.61 5.72
CA LEU A 288 3.26 -5.74 6.24
C LEU A 288 2.97 -5.64 7.74
N LEU A 289 3.66 -4.78 8.49
CA LEU A 289 3.41 -4.55 9.92
C LEU A 289 2.73 -3.20 10.22
N SER A 290 2.35 -2.42 9.21
CA SER A 290 1.50 -1.23 9.40
C SER A 290 0.02 -1.62 9.53
N GLN A 291 -0.76 -0.81 10.25
CA GLN A 291 -2.23 -0.90 10.20
C GLN A 291 -2.75 -0.46 8.84
N GLY A 292 -3.90 -1.00 8.43
CA GLY A 292 -4.50 -0.81 7.11
C GLY A 292 -4.37 -2.06 6.24
N VAL A 293 -4.59 -1.91 4.93
CA VAL A 293 -4.54 -3.02 3.97
C VAL A 293 -3.26 -2.91 3.13
N PRO A 294 -2.29 -3.82 3.28
CA PRO A 294 -1.06 -3.76 2.49
C PRO A 294 -1.30 -4.28 1.07
N MET A 295 -0.84 -3.54 0.07
CA MET A 295 -0.78 -3.96 -1.33
C MET A 295 0.67 -4.19 -1.75
N LEU A 296 0.93 -5.35 -2.34
CA LEU A 296 2.24 -5.75 -2.86
C LEU A 296 2.20 -5.71 -4.40
N LEU A 297 3.26 -5.18 -5.01
CA LEU A 297 3.45 -5.26 -6.45
C LEU A 297 4.04 -6.62 -6.83
N ALA A 298 3.41 -7.31 -7.78
CA ALA A 298 3.85 -8.63 -8.22
C ALA A 298 5.28 -8.59 -8.82
N GLY A 299 6.15 -9.43 -8.27
CA GLY A 299 7.57 -9.52 -8.61
C GLY A 299 8.48 -8.84 -7.58
N ASP A 300 7.97 -7.98 -6.70
CA ASP A 300 8.81 -7.37 -5.65
C ASP A 300 9.32 -8.41 -4.65
N GLU A 301 8.59 -9.52 -4.47
CA GLU A 301 9.00 -10.64 -3.64
C GLU A 301 10.26 -11.36 -4.11
N MET A 302 10.61 -11.19 -5.39
CA MET A 302 11.79 -11.77 -6.03
C MET A 302 12.78 -10.71 -6.52
N GLY A 303 12.52 -9.43 -6.23
CA GLY A 303 13.39 -8.33 -6.68
C GLY A 303 13.29 -8.06 -8.18
N ARG A 304 12.10 -8.17 -8.77
CA ARG A 304 11.83 -7.79 -10.16
C ARG A 304 12.35 -6.39 -10.43
N THR A 305 12.96 -6.22 -11.60
CA THR A 305 13.51 -4.94 -12.09
C THR A 305 12.86 -4.58 -13.42
N GLN A 306 12.73 -3.29 -13.67
CA GLN A 306 12.40 -2.67 -14.95
C GLN A 306 13.58 -1.85 -15.46
N LEU A 307 14.80 -2.17 -15.00
CA LEU A 307 16.07 -1.53 -15.37
C LEU A 307 16.09 0.00 -15.17
N GLY A 308 15.32 0.48 -14.19
CA GLY A 308 15.20 1.91 -13.91
C GLY A 308 14.20 2.63 -14.80
N ASN A 309 13.43 1.93 -15.65
CA ASN A 309 12.26 2.50 -16.28
C ASN A 309 11.12 2.54 -15.25
N ASN A 310 10.59 3.74 -14.96
CA ASN A 310 9.54 3.94 -13.97
C ASN A 310 8.15 4.16 -14.60
N ASN A 311 8.02 3.93 -15.90
CA ASN A 311 6.78 4.12 -16.65
C ASN A 311 6.70 3.11 -17.80
N THR A 312 6.63 1.82 -17.49
CA THR A 312 6.71 0.76 -18.50
C THR A 312 5.41 0.48 -19.25
N TYR A 313 4.48 1.45 -19.31
CA TYR A 313 3.12 1.28 -19.81
C TYR A 313 3.01 0.70 -21.24
N CYS A 314 4.01 0.99 -22.08
CA CYS A 314 4.09 0.58 -23.47
C CYS A 314 4.98 -0.66 -23.72
N HIS A 315 5.56 -1.27 -22.67
CA HIS A 315 6.52 -2.37 -22.81
C HIS A 315 5.91 -3.75 -22.57
N ASP A 316 5.59 -4.44 -23.66
CA ASP A 316 5.20 -5.85 -23.69
C ASP A 316 6.45 -6.69 -24.02
N SER A 317 7.37 -6.81 -23.05
CA SER A 317 8.72 -7.35 -23.29
C SER A 317 9.38 -7.87 -22.01
N SER A 318 10.60 -8.40 -22.11
CA SER A 318 11.39 -8.84 -20.96
C SER A 318 11.65 -7.73 -19.91
N LEU A 319 11.44 -6.46 -20.27
CA LEU A 319 11.49 -5.35 -19.31
C LEU A 319 10.38 -5.46 -18.26
N THR A 320 9.25 -6.06 -18.59
CA THR A 320 8.07 -6.16 -17.73
C THR A 320 7.68 -7.59 -17.38
N TRP A 321 8.31 -8.60 -17.98
CA TRP A 321 8.03 -10.00 -17.64
C TRP A 321 8.51 -10.35 -16.24
N ILE A 322 7.73 -11.19 -15.55
CA ILE A 322 8.16 -11.78 -14.29
C ILE A 322 9.15 -12.90 -14.64
N ASP A 323 10.41 -12.67 -14.30
CA ASP A 323 11.46 -13.68 -14.46
C ASP A 323 11.44 -14.64 -13.27
N TRP A 324 11.08 -15.89 -13.54
CA TRP A 324 11.02 -16.95 -12.54
C TRP A 324 12.36 -17.66 -12.31
N SER A 325 13.45 -17.21 -12.95
CA SER A 325 14.80 -17.73 -12.72
C SER A 325 15.40 -17.14 -11.43
N LEU A 326 14.99 -17.71 -10.29
CA LEU A 326 15.35 -17.20 -8.97
C LEU A 326 16.79 -17.54 -8.58
N ASP A 327 17.60 -16.52 -8.36
CA ASP A 327 18.90 -16.61 -7.70
C ASP A 327 18.76 -16.77 -6.17
N ARG A 328 19.88 -16.74 -5.44
CA ARG A 328 19.88 -16.92 -3.99
C ARG A 328 19.19 -15.77 -3.27
N GLU A 329 19.51 -14.52 -3.63
CA GLU A 329 18.93 -13.33 -3.03
C GLU A 329 17.40 -13.25 -3.22
N ALA A 330 16.91 -13.61 -4.41
CA ALA A 330 15.49 -13.69 -4.70
C ALA A 330 14.78 -14.74 -3.83
N ARG A 331 15.38 -15.93 -3.63
CA ARG A 331 14.83 -16.97 -2.75
C ARG A 331 14.81 -16.54 -1.28
N ASP A 332 15.88 -15.92 -0.80
CA ASP A 332 15.96 -15.39 0.56
C ASP A 332 14.86 -14.32 0.78
N LEU A 333 14.62 -13.45 -0.21
CA LEU A 333 13.56 -12.43 -0.15
C LEU A 333 12.15 -13.05 -0.16
N GLN A 334 11.90 -14.07 -0.97
CA GLN A 334 10.63 -14.80 -0.96
C GLN A 334 10.36 -15.49 0.39
N GLN A 335 11.39 -16.11 0.98
CA GLN A 335 11.27 -16.71 2.31
C GLN A 335 10.99 -15.65 3.38
N PHE A 336 11.67 -14.51 3.31
CA PHE A 336 11.45 -13.38 4.20
C PHE A 336 10.02 -12.83 4.08
N MET A 337 9.51 -12.65 2.87
CA MET A 337 8.13 -12.18 2.65
C MET A 337 7.10 -13.19 3.17
N SER A 338 7.34 -14.49 2.96
CA SER A 338 6.48 -15.55 3.49
C SER A 338 6.42 -15.52 5.02
N LEU A 339 7.56 -15.27 5.68
CA LEU A 339 7.62 -15.08 7.14
C LEU A 339 6.80 -13.86 7.58
N LEU A 340 6.94 -12.71 6.92
CA LEU A 340 6.18 -11.49 7.24
C LEU A 340 4.67 -11.69 7.08
N ILE A 341 4.23 -12.32 5.98
CA ILE A 341 2.82 -12.60 5.74
C ILE A 341 2.28 -13.55 6.82
N SER A 342 3.06 -14.57 7.20
CA SER A 342 2.70 -15.48 8.29
C SER A 342 2.53 -14.74 9.62
N LEU A 343 3.48 -13.87 9.98
CA LEU A 343 3.40 -13.08 11.20
C LEU A 343 2.18 -12.15 11.20
N ARG A 344 1.96 -11.40 10.12
CA ARG A 344 0.76 -10.53 10.00
C ARG A 344 -0.53 -11.33 10.18
N LYS A 345 -0.60 -12.55 9.64
CA LYS A 345 -1.77 -13.43 9.77
C LYS A 345 -1.93 -14.04 11.17
N GLN A 346 -0.83 -14.24 11.90
CA GLN A 346 -0.83 -14.80 13.25
C GLN A 346 -1.16 -13.75 14.31
N HIS A 347 -0.81 -12.49 14.07
CA HIS A 347 -0.92 -11.41 15.05
C HIS A 347 -2.04 -10.41 14.67
N PRO A 348 -3.24 -10.50 15.28
CA PRO A 348 -4.32 -9.54 15.10
C PRO A 348 -3.93 -8.08 15.39
N ALA A 349 -2.89 -7.84 16.20
CA ALA A 349 -2.40 -6.50 16.50
C ALA A 349 -2.01 -5.69 15.26
N PHE A 350 -1.70 -6.33 14.12
CA PHE A 350 -1.39 -5.67 12.84
C PHE A 350 -2.58 -5.57 11.86
N ARG A 351 -3.75 -6.10 12.24
CA ARG A 351 -4.96 -6.18 11.41
C ARG A 351 -6.18 -5.64 12.16
N ARG A 352 -6.00 -4.55 12.90
CA ARG A 352 -7.05 -3.96 13.72
C ARG A 352 -8.21 -3.44 12.87
N ARG A 353 -9.42 -3.56 13.40
CA ARG A 353 -10.64 -2.99 12.80
C ARG A 353 -10.86 -1.54 13.22
N HIS A 354 -10.28 -1.13 14.34
CA HIS A 354 -10.38 0.21 14.90
C HIS A 354 -9.01 0.88 15.02
N PHE A 355 -9.00 2.21 14.96
CA PHE A 355 -7.81 3.01 15.28
C PHE A 355 -7.41 2.82 16.74
N PHE A 356 -6.15 3.11 17.05
CA PHE A 356 -5.67 3.10 18.43
C PHE A 356 -6.28 4.27 19.20
N GLN A 357 -6.77 4.02 20.41
CA GLN A 357 -7.22 5.08 21.30
C GLN A 357 -6.06 5.54 22.20
N GLY A 358 -5.74 6.83 22.15
CA GLY A 358 -4.59 7.41 22.85
C GLY A 358 -4.82 7.78 24.32
N SER A 359 -5.98 7.45 24.91
CA SER A 359 -6.32 7.77 26.29
C SER A 359 -6.14 6.59 27.23
N ASP A 360 -5.73 6.86 28.47
CA ASP A 360 -5.73 5.88 29.56
C ASP A 360 -7.17 5.38 29.76
N ILE A 361 -7.43 4.13 29.35
CA ILE A 361 -8.76 3.53 29.46
C ILE A 361 -9.07 3.28 30.94
N VAL A 362 -10.19 3.81 31.42
CA VAL A 362 -10.67 3.58 32.80
C VAL A 362 -10.93 2.08 32.98
N GLY A 363 -10.04 1.40 33.71
CA GLY A 363 -10.14 -0.03 34.04
C GLY A 363 -9.04 -0.93 33.43
N VAL A 364 -8.24 -0.42 32.49
CA VAL A 364 -7.08 -1.14 31.92
C VAL A 364 -5.83 -0.30 32.18
N ALA A 365 -4.89 -0.81 32.96
CA ALA A 365 -3.70 -0.05 33.40
C ALA A 365 -2.65 0.21 32.29
N ALA A 366 -2.93 -0.12 31.02
CA ALA A 366 -1.96 -0.06 29.93
C ALA A 366 -2.54 0.59 28.67
N LYS A 367 -1.78 1.52 28.07
CA LYS A 367 -2.07 2.13 26.75
C LYS A 367 -1.97 1.06 25.66
N GLU A 368 -2.84 1.12 24.65
CA GLU A 368 -2.80 0.19 23.50
C GLU A 368 -1.50 0.33 22.70
N ILE A 369 -0.96 1.55 22.65
CA ILE A 369 0.20 1.94 21.85
C ILE A 369 1.10 2.89 22.65
N SER A 370 2.42 2.72 22.52
CA SER A 370 3.40 3.68 23.02
C SER A 370 4.54 3.87 22.04
N TRP A 371 4.91 5.13 21.82
CA TRP A 371 6.04 5.51 20.98
C TRP A 371 7.27 5.75 21.84
N LEU A 372 8.37 5.07 21.52
CA LEU A 372 9.56 5.01 22.36
C LEU A 372 10.72 5.77 21.71
N ALA A 373 11.41 6.58 22.50
CA ALA A 373 12.72 7.11 22.16
C ALA A 373 13.79 6.00 22.32
N THR A 374 15.01 6.24 21.82
CA THR A 374 16.15 5.30 21.94
C THR A 374 16.53 4.97 23.39
N SER A 375 16.11 5.81 24.35
CA SER A 375 16.25 5.55 25.79
C SER A 375 15.27 4.52 26.36
N GLY A 376 14.33 4.00 25.55
CA GLY A 376 13.30 3.05 25.98
C GLY A 376 12.10 3.69 26.70
N ARG A 377 12.10 5.02 26.83
CA ARG A 377 11.01 5.80 27.43
C ARG A 377 10.07 6.35 26.36
N GLU A 378 8.84 6.65 26.77
CA GLU A 378 7.84 7.26 25.88
C GLU A 378 8.33 8.61 25.34
N MET A 379 8.11 8.85 24.04
CA MET A 379 8.55 10.06 23.37
C MET A 379 7.81 11.30 23.88
N THR A 380 8.57 12.34 24.18
CA THR A 380 8.06 13.66 24.52
C THR A 380 7.66 14.46 23.27
N LYS A 381 6.80 15.47 23.42
CA LYS A 381 6.41 16.38 22.32
C LYS A 381 7.61 17.02 21.62
N ARG A 382 8.69 17.29 22.35
CA ARG A 382 9.92 17.88 21.78
C ARG A 382 10.65 16.88 20.89
N GLU A 383 10.72 15.62 21.28
CA GLU A 383 11.40 14.57 20.50
C GLU A 383 10.66 14.30 19.18
N TRP A 384 9.33 14.40 19.15
CA TRP A 384 8.55 14.31 17.92
C TRP A 384 8.87 15.38 16.87
N GLN A 385 9.32 16.56 17.31
CA GLN A 385 9.58 17.71 16.44
C GLN A 385 11.05 17.81 16.01
N GLN A 386 11.90 16.86 16.41
CA GLN A 386 13.32 16.88 16.06
C GLN A 386 13.53 16.52 14.58
N SER A 387 13.99 17.48 13.79
CA SER A 387 14.23 17.31 12.35
C SER A 387 15.30 16.27 12.01
N PHE A 388 16.17 15.89 12.95
CA PHE A 388 17.20 14.88 12.73
C PHE A 388 16.82 13.47 13.23
N ALA A 389 15.66 13.32 13.90
CA ALA A 389 15.23 12.04 14.44
C ALA A 389 14.94 11.05 13.31
N ARG A 390 15.58 9.89 13.37
CA ARG A 390 15.46 8.79 12.39
C ARG A 390 15.28 7.42 13.04
N CYS A 391 15.22 7.38 14.37
CA CYS A 391 15.09 6.16 15.15
C CYS A 391 13.94 6.29 16.14
N LEU A 392 13.06 5.29 16.17
CA LEU A 392 11.91 5.24 17.06
C LEU A 392 11.51 3.79 17.34
N GLY A 393 10.89 3.57 18.50
CA GLY A 393 10.24 2.31 18.83
C GLY A 393 8.72 2.49 18.85
N LEU A 394 8.00 1.43 18.51
CA LEU A 394 6.55 1.32 18.59
C LEU A 394 6.24 0.09 19.45
N LEU A 395 5.66 0.30 20.63
CA LEU A 395 5.16 -0.75 21.51
C LEU A 395 3.66 -0.93 21.27
N LEU A 396 3.25 -2.17 21.00
CA LEU A 396 1.87 -2.59 20.80
C LEU A 396 1.47 -3.51 21.95
N ALA A 397 0.51 -3.09 22.76
CA ALA A 397 -0.01 -3.88 23.86
C ALA A 397 -1.11 -4.83 23.34
N GLY A 398 -0.76 -6.09 23.08
CA GLY A 398 -1.70 -7.07 22.54
C GLY A 398 -2.85 -7.47 23.49
N ASN A 399 -2.75 -7.17 24.79
CA ASN A 399 -3.82 -7.35 25.77
C ASN A 399 -4.76 -6.15 25.90
N ALA A 400 -4.52 -5.09 25.12
CA ALA A 400 -5.33 -3.87 25.06
C ALA A 400 -5.79 -3.64 23.62
N ILE A 401 -6.32 -4.68 22.97
CA ILE A 401 -6.95 -4.56 21.65
C ILE A 401 -8.46 -4.44 21.87
N GLU A 402 -9.02 -3.26 21.57
CA GLU A 402 -10.47 -3.01 21.62
C GLU A 402 -11.23 -3.55 20.40
N ASP A 403 -10.89 -4.76 19.94
CA ASP A 403 -11.60 -5.44 18.87
C ASP A 403 -12.32 -6.69 19.42
N TYR A 404 -13.46 -7.00 18.80
CA TYR A 404 -14.19 -8.23 19.04
C TYR A 404 -14.23 -9.05 17.75
N ASP A 405 -14.12 -10.37 17.90
CA ASP A 405 -14.30 -11.30 16.79
C ASP A 405 -15.78 -11.38 16.35
N GLU A 406 -16.05 -12.15 15.30
CA GLU A 406 -17.42 -12.33 14.75
C GLU A 406 -18.41 -12.95 15.76
N ARG A 407 -17.92 -13.51 16.87
CA ARG A 407 -18.73 -14.09 17.95
C ARG A 407 -18.82 -13.16 19.17
N GLY A 408 -18.30 -11.94 19.08
CA GLY A 408 -18.30 -10.97 20.18
C GLY A 408 -17.29 -11.27 21.29
N ARG A 409 -16.26 -12.08 21.03
CA ARG A 409 -15.19 -12.35 22.00
C ARG A 409 -14.07 -11.33 21.85
N PRO A 410 -13.47 -10.83 22.94
CA PRO A 410 -12.30 -9.96 22.87
C PRO A 410 -11.17 -10.58 22.06
N VAL A 411 -10.55 -9.80 21.19
CA VAL A 411 -9.34 -10.18 20.47
C VAL A 411 -8.14 -9.86 21.36
N GLU A 412 -7.28 -10.86 21.58
CA GLU A 412 -6.02 -10.69 22.31
C GLU A 412 -4.85 -11.10 21.41
N ASP A 413 -3.67 -10.53 21.70
CA ASP A 413 -2.42 -10.84 21.02
C ASP A 413 -1.24 -10.67 22.01
N ASP A 414 -0.05 -11.03 21.56
CA ASP A 414 1.18 -10.79 22.30
C ASP A 414 1.53 -9.30 22.35
N THR A 415 2.25 -8.89 23.41
CA THR A 415 2.86 -7.55 23.44
C THR A 415 4.11 -7.55 22.58
N MET A 416 4.17 -6.61 21.63
CA MET A 416 5.26 -6.52 20.66
C MET A 416 5.91 -5.15 20.66
N ILE A 417 7.19 -5.09 20.29
CA ILE A 417 7.92 -3.86 20.03
C ILE A 417 8.50 -3.91 18.63
N MET A 418 8.19 -2.92 17.80
CA MET A 418 8.84 -2.67 16.53
C MET A 418 9.84 -1.52 16.69
N LEU A 419 11.12 -1.78 16.45
CA LEU A 419 12.19 -0.80 16.45
C LEU A 419 12.54 -0.44 15.01
N LEU A 420 12.59 0.84 14.69
CA LEU A 420 12.94 1.34 13.36
C LEU A 420 14.14 2.27 13.46
N ASN A 421 15.18 1.99 12.68
CA ASN A 421 16.35 2.85 12.56
C ASN A 421 16.62 3.16 11.09
N ALA A 422 16.25 4.35 10.63
CA ALA A 422 16.64 4.86 9.31
C ALA A 422 17.99 5.58 9.32
N HIS A 423 18.64 5.72 10.47
CA HIS A 423 19.98 6.29 10.57
C HIS A 423 21.01 5.36 9.92
N HIS A 424 22.09 5.94 9.40
CA HIS A 424 23.17 5.22 8.73
C HIS A 424 24.18 4.58 9.69
N GLU A 425 24.03 4.82 11.00
CA GLU A 425 24.85 4.24 12.06
C GLU A 425 24.03 3.30 12.94
N ASN A 426 24.74 2.43 13.66
CA ASN A 426 24.16 1.56 14.67
C ASN A 426 23.74 2.38 15.89
N ILE A 427 22.62 2.01 16.51
CA ILE A 427 22.07 2.69 17.67
C ILE A 427 21.81 1.66 18.78
N ASP A 428 22.36 1.92 19.97
CA ASP A 428 21.96 1.19 21.18
C ASP A 428 20.55 1.62 21.58
N PHE A 429 19.55 0.78 21.31
CA PHE A 429 18.17 1.05 21.70
C PHE A 429 17.88 0.36 23.03
N SER A 430 17.55 1.11 24.08
CA SER A 430 17.20 0.52 25.38
C SER A 430 15.79 -0.03 25.33
N LEU A 431 15.58 -1.30 25.68
CA LEU A 431 14.24 -1.87 25.78
C LEU A 431 13.51 -1.30 27.02
N PRO A 432 12.16 -1.19 26.99
CA PRO A 432 11.39 -0.63 28.09
C PRO A 432 11.71 -1.28 29.44
N SER A 433 11.69 -0.46 30.49
CA SER A 433 11.95 -0.89 31.87
C SER A 433 10.81 -1.75 32.43
N GLU A 434 9.58 -1.52 31.96
CA GLU A 434 8.38 -2.16 32.45
C GLU A 434 7.74 -3.09 31.39
N PRO A 435 7.19 -4.26 31.79
CA PRO A 435 7.25 -4.80 33.14
C PRO A 435 8.68 -5.23 33.52
N GLN A 436 9.02 -5.14 34.81
CA GLN A 436 10.30 -5.63 35.31
C GLN A 436 10.50 -7.12 34.98
N HIS A 437 11.72 -7.48 34.57
CA HIS A 437 12.10 -8.84 34.18
C HIS A 437 11.38 -9.41 32.94
N ALA A 438 10.83 -8.57 32.07
CA ALA A 438 10.33 -9.01 30.77
C ALA A 438 11.45 -9.68 29.96
N ARG A 439 11.06 -10.69 29.17
CA ARG A 439 11.92 -11.34 28.19
C ARG A 439 11.37 -11.05 26.79
N TRP A 440 12.24 -10.57 25.92
CA TRP A 440 11.93 -10.22 24.54
C TRP A 440 12.64 -11.19 23.60
N GLN A 441 11.86 -11.80 22.73
CA GLN A 441 12.36 -12.62 21.63
C GLN A 441 12.30 -11.82 20.34
N VAL A 442 13.36 -11.85 19.53
CA VAL A 442 13.35 -11.26 18.19
C VAL A 442 12.61 -12.19 17.23
N LEU A 443 11.55 -11.69 16.61
CA LEU A 443 10.82 -12.39 15.56
C LEU A 443 11.38 -12.09 14.17
N ILE A 444 11.73 -10.82 13.93
CA ILE A 444 12.34 -10.34 12.68
C ILE A 444 13.43 -9.33 12.99
N ASP A 445 14.54 -9.41 12.26
CA ASP A 445 15.58 -8.38 12.13
C ASP A 445 16.01 -8.28 10.66
N THR A 446 15.77 -7.13 10.03
CA THR A 446 16.03 -6.94 8.59
C THR A 446 17.51 -6.92 8.23
N SER A 447 18.44 -6.84 9.19
CA SER A 447 19.87 -6.99 8.90
C SER A 447 20.28 -8.43 8.56
N TYR A 448 19.39 -9.40 8.77
CA TYR A 448 19.58 -10.82 8.44
C TYR A 448 18.81 -11.18 7.16
N SER A 449 19.42 -11.97 6.26
CA SER A 449 18.84 -12.22 4.92
C SER A 449 17.49 -12.94 4.97
N THR A 450 17.28 -13.82 5.95
CA THR A 450 16.02 -14.55 6.20
C THR A 450 15.16 -13.89 7.28
N GLY A 451 15.60 -12.77 7.84
CA GLY A 451 14.94 -12.06 8.94
C GLY A 451 15.13 -12.69 10.32
N LYS A 452 15.65 -13.91 10.41
CA LYS A 452 15.85 -14.60 11.70
C LYS A 452 17.29 -14.46 12.18
N ARG A 453 17.44 -14.30 13.49
CA ARG A 453 18.74 -14.36 14.17
C ARG A 453 19.10 -15.81 14.47
N ASP A 454 20.38 -16.14 14.38
CA ASP A 454 20.90 -17.50 14.62
C ASP A 454 21.35 -17.75 16.07
N ASP A 455 21.27 -16.73 16.93
CA ASP A 455 21.83 -16.77 18.29
C ASP A 455 20.84 -17.24 19.38
N ASN A 456 19.55 -17.39 19.04
CA ASN A 456 18.46 -17.73 19.97
C ASN A 456 18.46 -16.90 21.28
N ARG A 457 19.00 -15.68 21.21
CA ARG A 457 19.17 -14.82 22.39
C ARG A 457 17.86 -14.14 22.74
N PHE A 458 17.57 -14.10 24.03
CA PHE A 458 16.53 -13.24 24.59
C PHE A 458 17.16 -11.95 25.12
N PHE A 459 16.40 -10.86 25.03
CA PHE A 459 16.75 -9.58 25.62
C PHE A 459 15.85 -9.29 26.82
N HIS A 460 16.34 -8.55 27.79
CA HIS A 460 15.63 -8.24 29.02
C HIS A 460 15.19 -6.77 29.11
N SER A 461 14.26 -6.46 30.02
CA SER A 461 13.91 -5.07 30.35
C SER A 461 15.16 -4.25 30.68
N ASN A 462 15.23 -2.99 30.20
CA ASN A 462 16.42 -2.11 30.28
C ASN A 462 17.68 -2.58 29.56
N GLU A 463 17.68 -3.75 28.92
CA GLU A 463 18.81 -4.18 28.11
C GLU A 463 18.87 -3.36 26.81
N LYS A 464 20.08 -3.07 26.35
CA LYS A 464 20.32 -2.40 25.07
C LYS A 464 20.28 -3.42 23.94
N TYR A 465 19.36 -3.23 23.01
CA TYR A 465 19.35 -3.89 21.72
C TYR A 465 20.31 -3.17 20.75
N PRO A 466 21.28 -3.88 20.14
CA PRO A 466 22.21 -3.28 19.18
C PRO A 466 21.54 -3.13 17.80
N LEU A 467 20.68 -2.10 17.67
CA LEU A 467 19.89 -1.86 16.47
C LEU A 467 20.81 -1.43 15.32
N GLN A 468 20.89 -2.26 14.28
CA GLN A 468 21.80 -2.02 13.16
C GLN A 468 21.39 -0.77 12.36
N ALA A 469 22.35 -0.16 11.69
CA ALA A 469 22.10 0.90 10.73
C ALA A 469 21.04 0.47 9.73
N ARG A 470 20.07 1.34 9.45
CA ARG A 470 19.04 1.11 8.43
C ARG A 470 18.27 -0.20 8.61
N SER A 471 17.78 -0.50 9.82
CA SER A 471 17.11 -1.77 10.12
C SER A 471 15.74 -1.60 10.77
N VAL A 472 14.90 -2.62 10.64
CA VAL A 472 13.67 -2.82 11.40
C VAL A 472 13.79 -4.11 12.18
N VAL A 473 13.38 -4.06 13.45
CA VAL A 473 13.34 -5.23 14.32
C VAL A 473 11.96 -5.36 14.94
N LEU A 474 11.39 -6.55 14.90
CA LEU A 474 10.17 -6.89 15.65
C LEU A 474 10.54 -7.83 16.78
N LEU A 475 10.22 -7.45 18.01
CA LEU A 475 10.35 -8.26 19.20
C LEU A 475 8.96 -8.59 19.79
N VAL A 476 8.84 -9.76 20.39
CA VAL A 476 7.66 -10.19 21.14
C VAL A 476 8.02 -10.45 22.59
N ARG A 477 7.14 -10.05 23.51
CA ARG A 477 7.30 -10.30 24.94
C ARG A 477 6.83 -11.72 25.26
N LEU A 478 7.70 -12.52 25.87
CA LEU A 478 7.33 -13.84 26.35
C LEU A 478 6.58 -13.74 27.67
N VAL A 479 5.43 -14.42 27.75
CA VAL A 479 4.53 -14.40 28.91
C VAL A 479 4.98 -15.39 30.01
N THR A 480 6.00 -16.22 29.79
CA THR A 480 6.44 -17.19 30.81
C THR A 480 7.10 -16.47 32.00
N PRO A 481 6.52 -16.53 33.21
CA PRO A 481 7.21 -16.07 34.41
C PRO A 481 8.46 -16.93 34.64
N LEU A 482 9.52 -16.34 35.17
CA LEU A 482 10.59 -17.14 35.78
C LEU A 482 9.95 -18.12 36.77
N PRO A 483 10.29 -19.43 36.76
CA PRO A 483 9.94 -20.29 37.87
C PRO A 483 10.50 -19.64 39.12
N TYR A 484 9.61 -19.31 40.05
CA TYR A 484 9.97 -18.76 41.35
C TYR A 484 10.93 -19.75 42.00
N GLN A 485 12.24 -19.45 41.99
CA GLN A 485 13.18 -20.16 42.84
C GLN A 485 12.80 -19.78 44.27
N SER A 486 12.03 -20.65 44.92
CA SER A 486 11.80 -20.55 46.35
C SER A 486 13.17 -20.51 47.00
N LYS A 487 13.54 -19.35 47.57
CA LYS A 487 14.66 -19.26 48.49
C LYS A 487 14.43 -20.35 49.54
N ALA A 488 15.26 -21.38 49.50
CA ALA A 488 15.39 -22.32 50.60
C ALA A 488 15.68 -21.47 51.84
N ARG A 489 14.69 -21.38 52.74
CA ARG A 489 14.91 -20.86 54.08
C ARG A 489 15.91 -21.80 54.76
N LYS A 490 16.85 -21.14 55.46
CA LYS A 490 17.98 -21.65 56.22
C LYS A 490 17.75 -23.01 56.88
#